data_AF-A0A0C9UH79-F1
#
_entry.id   AF-A0A0C9UH79-F1
#
_cell.length_a   1.000
_cell.length_b   1.000
_cell.length_c   1.000
_cell.angle_alpha   90.00
_cell.angle_beta   90.00
_cell.angle_gamma   90.00
#
_symmetry.space_group_name_H-M   'P 1'
#
loop_
_entity.id
_entity.type
_entity.pdbx_description
1 polymer ?
#
loop_
_entity_poly.entity_id
_entity_poly.type
_entity_poly.pdbx_seq_one_letter_code
_entity_poly.pdbx_strand_id
1 'polypeptide(L)'
;MFGKLPLHQYGHSQSVLEDEDFSQTIQLHLQERTKDGYIRAEDIVDFLSSPDMQEQFPEKKVKITVRTAQKWLHKLEWRYGKKHNGMYIDGHEWEDVVTYCAEFLQRMKEYMRRMVTYDNDGNPLNPQGFQVEGGRFCIILVTHDESTFYAND
;
A
#
# COMPACT_ATOMS: atom_id res chain seq x y z
N MET A 1 -32.94 33.81 -23.61
CA MET A 1 -31.62 33.54 -24.22
C MET A 1 -30.65 33.26 -23.09
N PHE A 2 -30.39 31.99 -22.77
CA PHE A 2 -29.41 31.61 -21.75
C PHE A 2 -28.09 31.29 -22.47
N GLY A 3 -27.04 32.04 -22.15
CA GLY A 3 -25.74 31.95 -22.79
C GLY A 3 -25.13 30.57 -22.60
N LYS A 4 -24.71 29.95 -23.71
CA LYS A 4 -23.82 28.78 -23.67
C LYS A 4 -22.50 29.23 -23.07
N LEU A 5 -22.13 28.63 -21.93
CA LEU A 5 -20.78 28.69 -21.39
C LEU A 5 -19.81 28.05 -22.41
N PRO A 6 -18.66 28.68 -22.70
CA PRO A 6 -17.66 28.08 -23.57
C PRO A 6 -17.03 26.87 -22.87
N LEU A 7 -17.06 25.72 -23.53
CA LEU A 7 -16.33 24.53 -23.11
C LEU A 7 -14.83 24.80 -23.29
N HIS A 8 -14.12 24.83 -22.17
CA HIS A 8 -12.67 24.96 -22.12
C HIS A 8 -12.02 23.70 -22.73
N GLN A 9 -11.53 23.79 -23.97
CA GLN A 9 -10.80 22.72 -24.65
C GLN A 9 -9.34 22.64 -24.18
N TYR A 10 -9.10 22.50 -22.87
CA TYR A 10 -7.80 22.00 -22.42
C TYR A 10 -7.88 20.47 -22.39
N GLY A 11 -7.70 19.88 -23.56
CA GLY A 11 -7.50 18.44 -23.70
C GLY A 11 -6.13 18.08 -23.13
N HIS A 12 -6.05 17.79 -21.83
CA HIS A 12 -5.04 16.85 -21.38
C HIS A 12 -5.50 15.49 -21.86
N SER A 13 -4.69 14.82 -22.69
CA SER A 13 -4.92 13.42 -23.00
C SER A 13 -4.82 12.64 -21.69
N GLN A 14 -5.94 12.32 -21.06
CA GLN A 14 -5.95 11.46 -19.87
C GLN A 14 -5.32 10.14 -20.28
N SER A 15 -4.14 9.87 -19.73
CA SER A 15 -3.48 8.60 -19.92
C SER A 15 -4.34 7.53 -19.24
N VAL A 16 -4.47 6.34 -19.83
CA VAL A 16 -5.09 5.17 -19.15
C VAL A 16 -4.40 4.88 -17.80
N LEU A 17 -3.16 5.32 -17.63
CA LEU A 17 -2.41 5.25 -16.38
C LEU A 17 -2.90 6.22 -15.28
N GLU A 18 -3.86 7.10 -15.55
CA GLU A 18 -4.50 7.95 -14.52
C GLU A 18 -5.61 7.20 -13.76
N ASP A 19 -6.02 6.05 -14.28
CA ASP A 19 -6.90 5.15 -13.56
C ASP A 19 -6.13 4.46 -12.44
N GLU A 20 -6.58 4.68 -11.20
CA GLU A 20 -5.87 4.26 -9.99
C GLU A 20 -5.73 2.73 -9.94
N ASP A 21 -6.82 2.00 -10.15
CA ASP A 21 -6.84 0.53 -10.17
C ASP A 21 -5.89 -0.05 -11.22
N PHE A 22 -5.89 0.52 -12.43
CA PHE A 22 -5.00 0.11 -13.50
C PHE A 22 -3.53 0.39 -13.18
N SER A 23 -3.25 1.57 -12.64
CA SER A 23 -1.88 1.96 -12.25
C SER A 23 -1.35 1.09 -11.10
N GLN A 24 -2.19 0.79 -10.11
CA GLN A 24 -1.85 -0.03 -8.95
C GLN A 24 -1.59 -1.48 -9.38
N THR A 25 -2.40 -2.03 -10.27
CA THR A 25 -2.20 -3.39 -10.81
C THR A 25 -0.84 -3.51 -11.51
N ILE A 26 -0.45 -2.50 -12.30
CA ILE A 26 0.88 -2.46 -12.93
C ILE A 26 1.98 -2.35 -11.87
N GLN A 27 1.82 -1.51 -10.86
CA GLN A 27 2.83 -1.37 -9.80
C GLN A 27 3.04 -2.66 -9.01
N LEU A 28 1.96 -3.37 -8.66
CA LEU A 28 2.03 -4.65 -7.95
C LEU A 28 2.80 -5.70 -8.77
N HIS A 29 2.50 -5.80 -10.06
CA HIS A 29 3.23 -6.71 -10.95
C HIS A 29 4.72 -6.37 -11.04
N LEU A 30 5.05 -5.07 -11.15
CA LEU A 30 6.45 -4.62 -11.17
C LEU A 30 7.17 -4.93 -9.86
N GLN A 31 6.52 -4.74 -8.71
CA GLN A 31 7.07 -5.10 -7.39
C GLN A 31 7.36 -6.61 -7.30
N GLU A 32 6.47 -7.47 -7.78
CA GLU A 32 6.71 -8.90 -7.81
C GLU A 32 7.92 -9.25 -8.69
N ARG A 33 8.00 -8.66 -9.90
CA ARG A 33 9.14 -8.85 -10.81
C ARG A 33 10.48 -8.38 -10.22
N THR A 34 10.50 -7.38 -9.33
CA THR A 34 11.76 -6.95 -8.67
C THR A 34 12.37 -7.98 -7.75
N LYS A 35 11.58 -8.93 -7.23
CA LYS A 35 12.10 -10.01 -6.37
C LYS A 35 13.03 -10.94 -7.14
N ASP A 36 12.71 -11.17 -8.42
CA ASP A 36 13.42 -12.10 -9.29
C ASP A 36 14.45 -11.44 -10.23
N GLY A 37 14.57 -10.11 -10.22
CA GLY A 37 15.61 -9.41 -10.98
C GLY A 37 15.30 -7.96 -11.34
N TYR A 38 15.88 -7.52 -12.46
CA TYR A 38 15.70 -6.15 -12.96
C TYR A 38 14.42 -6.04 -13.79
N ILE A 39 13.69 -4.95 -13.58
CA ILE A 39 12.59 -4.54 -14.45
C ILE A 39 13.16 -4.10 -15.80
N ARG A 40 12.35 -4.16 -16.85
CA ARG A 40 12.56 -3.51 -18.14
C ARG A 40 11.25 -2.94 -18.64
N ALA A 41 11.33 -2.05 -19.63
CA ALA A 41 10.13 -1.49 -20.22
C ALA A 41 9.31 -2.57 -20.96
N GLU A 42 9.97 -3.61 -21.46
CA GLU A 42 9.35 -4.78 -22.08
C GLU A 42 8.45 -5.53 -21.08
N ASP A 43 8.78 -5.57 -19.79
CA ASP A 43 7.96 -6.26 -18.79
C ASP A 43 6.55 -5.67 -18.70
N ILE A 44 6.41 -4.35 -18.82
CA ILE A 44 5.09 -3.71 -18.85
C ILE A 44 4.35 -4.08 -20.13
N VAL A 45 5.04 -4.13 -21.27
CA VAL A 45 4.42 -4.48 -22.56
C VAL A 45 3.91 -5.92 -22.54
N ASP A 46 4.71 -6.84 -22.01
CA ASP A 46 4.39 -8.26 -21.88
C ASP A 46 3.25 -8.48 -20.88
N PHE A 47 3.30 -7.80 -19.72
CA PHE A 47 2.24 -7.85 -18.72
C PHE A 47 0.90 -7.35 -19.25
N LEU A 48 0.87 -6.22 -19.96
CA LEU A 48 -0.36 -5.72 -20.58
C LEU A 48 -0.90 -6.61 -21.70
N SER A 49 -0.03 -7.43 -22.28
CA SER A 49 -0.40 -8.44 -23.28
C SER A 49 -0.88 -9.75 -22.65
N SER A 50 -0.71 -9.94 -21.34
CA SER A 50 -1.17 -11.13 -20.63
C SER A 50 -2.70 -11.28 -20.66
N PRO A 51 -3.22 -12.52 -20.65
CA PRO A 51 -4.66 -12.76 -20.62
C PRO A 51 -5.30 -12.19 -19.35
N ASP A 52 -4.62 -12.29 -18.20
CA ASP A 52 -5.12 -11.81 -16.90
C ASP A 52 -5.42 -10.31 -16.93
N MET A 53 -4.51 -9.50 -17.48
CA MET A 53 -4.73 -8.06 -17.62
C MET A 53 -5.84 -7.71 -18.63
N GLN A 54 -5.95 -8.49 -19.72
CA GLN A 54 -7.00 -8.27 -20.70
C GLN A 54 -8.38 -8.69 -20.21
N GLU A 55 -8.46 -9.65 -19.28
CA GLU A 55 -9.69 -10.07 -18.62
C GLU A 55 -10.10 -9.11 -17.51
N GLN A 56 -9.15 -8.63 -16.71
CA GLN A 56 -9.41 -7.67 -15.63
C GLN A 56 -9.81 -6.28 -16.18
N PHE A 57 -9.26 -5.89 -17.32
CA PHE A 57 -9.56 -4.61 -17.96
C PHE A 57 -9.96 -4.77 -19.44
N PRO A 58 -11.13 -5.37 -19.73
CA PRO A 58 -11.55 -5.69 -21.10
C PRO A 58 -11.81 -4.44 -21.95
N GLU A 59 -12.18 -3.33 -21.31
CA GLU A 59 -12.40 -2.03 -21.95
C GLU A 59 -11.09 -1.29 -22.25
N LYS A 60 -9.98 -1.67 -21.59
CA LYS A 60 -8.66 -1.05 -21.71
C LYS A 60 -7.65 -2.01 -22.34
N LYS A 61 -8.00 -2.59 -23.49
CA LYS A 61 -7.06 -3.36 -24.33
C LYS A 61 -6.01 -2.44 -24.94
N VAL A 62 -5.07 -1.98 -24.12
CA VAL A 62 -4.03 -1.05 -24.53
C VAL A 62 -2.80 -1.84 -24.97
N LYS A 63 -2.58 -1.89 -26.29
CA LYS A 63 -1.25 -2.22 -26.82
C LYS A 63 -0.39 -0.97 -26.79
N ILE A 64 0.58 -0.95 -25.88
CA ILE A 64 1.57 0.12 -25.82
C ILE A 64 2.86 -0.27 -26.54
N THR A 65 3.63 0.74 -26.95
CA THR A 65 5.00 0.54 -27.40
C THR A 65 5.97 0.58 -26.21
N VAL A 66 7.17 0.03 -26.38
CA VAL A 66 8.25 0.14 -25.38
C VAL A 66 8.52 1.58 -24.97
N ARG A 67 8.44 2.54 -25.91
CA ARG A 67 8.63 3.97 -25.62
C ARG A 67 7.54 4.53 -24.69
N THR A 68 6.31 4.06 -24.84
CA THR A 68 5.21 4.42 -23.94
C THR A 68 5.41 3.77 -22.57
N ALA A 69 5.83 2.51 -22.52
CA ALA A 69 6.16 1.82 -21.28
C ALA A 69 7.27 2.53 -20.49
N GLN A 70 8.31 3.03 -21.16
CA GLN A 70 9.36 3.86 -20.53
C GLN A 70 8.79 5.14 -19.90
N LYS A 71 7.86 5.83 -20.59
CA LYS A 71 7.18 7.01 -20.02
C LYS A 71 6.33 6.63 -18.82
N TRP A 72 5.70 5.46 -18.84
CA TRP A 72 4.90 4.95 -17.73
C TRP A 72 5.76 4.63 -16.51
N LEU A 73 6.90 3.96 -16.69
CA LEU A 73 7.88 3.75 -15.61
C LEU A 73 8.25 5.07 -14.94
N HIS A 74 8.55 6.10 -15.74
CA HIS A 74 8.86 7.42 -15.19
C HIS A 74 7.68 8.06 -14.45
N LYS A 75 6.44 7.92 -14.97
CA LYS A 75 5.23 8.46 -14.34
C LYS A 75 4.85 7.73 -13.05
N LEU A 76 5.14 6.43 -12.97
CA LEU A 76 5.00 5.59 -11.78
C LEU A 76 6.21 5.69 -10.83
N GLU A 77 7.11 6.65 -11.05
CA GLU A 77 8.30 6.90 -10.24
C GLU A 77 9.34 5.76 -10.17
N TRP A 78 9.25 4.78 -11.07
CA TRP A 78 10.26 3.73 -11.22
C TRP A 78 11.50 4.28 -11.93
N ARG A 79 12.58 4.49 -11.17
CA ARG A 79 13.86 5.00 -11.68
C ARG A 79 15.01 4.07 -11.34
N TYR A 80 15.88 3.80 -12.32
CA TYR A 80 17.16 3.16 -12.05
C TYR A 80 18.08 4.13 -11.31
N GLY A 81 18.29 3.86 -10.03
CA GLY A 81 19.23 4.58 -9.19
C GLY A 81 20.35 3.65 -8.71
N LYS A 82 21.54 4.22 -8.46
CA LYS A 82 22.51 3.53 -7.61
C LYS A 82 22.01 3.58 -6.17
N LYS A 83 22.11 2.45 -5.47
CA LYS A 83 21.83 2.41 -4.02
C LYS A 83 22.78 3.39 -3.34
N HIS A 84 22.24 4.41 -2.68
CA HIS A 84 23.03 5.31 -1.84
C HIS A 84 23.13 4.70 -0.45
N ASN A 85 24.28 4.87 0.20
CA ASN A 85 24.44 4.48 1.60
C ASN A 85 23.41 5.26 2.43
N GLY A 86 22.61 4.56 3.25
CA GLY A 86 21.55 5.15 4.07
C GLY A 86 20.13 4.98 3.52
N MET A 87 19.94 4.33 2.37
CA MET A 87 18.60 3.93 1.92
C MET A 87 18.08 2.79 2.81
N TYR A 88 17.09 3.08 3.65
CA TYR A 88 16.32 2.07 4.38
C TYR A 88 15.63 1.18 3.34
N ILE A 89 16.13 -0.04 3.21
CA ILE A 89 15.41 -1.11 2.54
C ILE A 89 14.47 -1.65 3.61
N ASP A 90 13.18 -1.76 3.29
CA ASP A 90 12.20 -2.33 4.19
C ASP A 90 12.69 -3.68 4.70
N GLY A 91 13.10 -3.70 5.98
CA GLY A 91 13.72 -4.85 6.65
C GLY A 91 12.68 -5.80 7.23
N HIS A 92 11.45 -5.76 6.73
CA HIS A 92 10.36 -6.63 7.18
C HIS A 92 10.65 -8.13 6.97
N GLU A 93 11.65 -8.45 6.13
CA GLU A 93 12.08 -9.82 5.84
C GLU A 93 13.22 -10.33 6.74
N TRP A 94 13.70 -9.56 7.72
CA TRP A 94 14.72 -10.05 8.64
C TRP A 94 14.09 -10.95 9.72
N GLU A 95 14.73 -12.10 9.97
CA GLU A 95 14.23 -13.14 10.87
C GLU A 95 14.01 -12.64 12.30
N ASP A 96 14.80 -11.67 12.75
CA ASP A 96 14.66 -11.01 14.05
C ASP A 96 13.41 -10.12 14.13
N VAL A 97 13.13 -9.33 13.08
CA VAL A 97 11.92 -8.51 12.96
C VAL A 97 10.67 -9.39 12.92
N VAL A 98 10.70 -10.49 12.16
CA VAL A 98 9.60 -11.46 12.09
C VAL A 98 9.36 -12.12 13.45
N THR A 99 10.42 -12.53 14.13
CA THR A 99 10.34 -13.14 15.47
C THR A 99 9.75 -12.16 16.48
N TYR A 100 10.25 -10.92 16.50
CA TYR A 100 9.72 -9.88 17.37
C TYR A 100 8.25 -9.57 17.08
N CYS A 101 7.87 -9.47 15.81
CA CYS A 101 6.48 -9.25 15.40
C CYS A 101 5.57 -10.39 15.88
N ALA A 102 6.01 -11.64 15.73
CA ALA A 102 5.25 -12.80 16.21
C ALA A 102 5.05 -12.76 17.73
N GLU A 103 6.08 -12.46 18.52
CA GLU A 103 5.97 -12.30 19.97
C GLU A 103 5.05 -11.14 20.36
N PHE A 104 5.19 -10.00 19.68
CA PHE A 104 4.36 -8.83 19.90
C PHE A 104 2.88 -9.13 19.66
N LEU A 105 2.55 -9.82 18.57
CA LEU A 105 1.18 -10.22 18.25
C LEU A 105 0.59 -11.17 19.30
N GLN A 106 1.39 -12.09 19.86
CA GLN A 106 0.92 -12.95 20.95
C GLN A 106 0.58 -12.14 22.21
N ARG A 107 1.46 -11.21 22.61
CA ARG A 107 1.21 -10.32 23.76
C ARG A 107 -0.03 -9.44 23.52
N MET A 108 -0.16 -8.87 22.33
CA MET A 108 -1.32 -8.05 21.97
C MET A 108 -2.63 -8.83 22.00
N LYS A 109 -2.66 -10.10 21.57
CA LYS A 109 -3.85 -10.95 21.68
C LYS A 109 -4.31 -11.12 23.12
N GLU A 110 -3.39 -11.30 24.06
CA GLU A 110 -3.72 -11.39 25.48
C GLU A 110 -4.29 -10.07 26.03
N TYR A 111 -3.71 -8.94 25.61
CA TYR A 111 -4.20 -7.63 26.02
C TYR A 111 -5.55 -7.26 25.41
N MET A 112 -5.81 -7.62 24.14
CA MET A 112 -7.08 -7.34 23.46
C MET A 112 -8.28 -7.98 24.15
N ARG A 113 -8.10 -9.13 24.84
CA ARG A 113 -9.16 -9.76 25.65
C ARG A 113 -9.66 -8.88 26.81
N ARG A 114 -8.89 -7.85 27.15
CA ARG A 114 -9.12 -6.91 28.25
C ARG A 114 -9.38 -5.49 27.74
N MET A 115 -9.40 -5.27 26.43
CA MET A 115 -9.69 -3.98 25.81
C MET A 115 -11.16 -3.88 25.43
N VAL A 116 -11.68 -2.65 25.39
CA VAL A 116 -13.01 -2.37 24.83
C VAL A 116 -12.94 -2.51 23.32
N THR A 117 -13.88 -3.25 22.74
CA THR A 117 -14.09 -3.33 21.29
C THR A 117 -15.36 -2.55 20.93
N TYR A 118 -15.56 -2.26 19.65
CA TYR A 118 -16.74 -1.53 19.19
C TYR A 118 -17.44 -2.34 18.10
N ASP A 119 -18.76 -2.35 18.09
CA ASP A 119 -19.54 -2.90 16.98
C ASP A 119 -19.55 -1.94 15.77
N ASN A 120 -20.17 -2.38 14.66
CA ASN A 120 -20.26 -1.59 13.44
C ASN A 120 -21.08 -0.30 13.59
N ASP A 121 -21.90 -0.22 14.64
CA ASP A 121 -22.72 0.95 14.98
C ASP A 121 -22.01 1.88 15.98
N GLY A 122 -20.78 1.54 16.38
CA GLY A 122 -19.95 2.32 17.30
C GLY A 122 -20.30 2.13 18.78
N ASN A 123 -21.09 1.12 19.14
CA ASN A 123 -21.39 0.82 20.54
C ASN A 123 -20.23 0.04 21.19
N PRO A 124 -19.85 0.37 22.43
CA PRO A 124 -18.77 -0.31 23.12
C PRO A 124 -19.20 -1.72 23.57
N LEU A 125 -18.46 -2.72 23.09
CA LEU A 125 -18.48 -4.09 23.56
C LEU A 125 -17.40 -4.26 24.63
N ASN A 126 -17.81 -4.07 25.88
CA ASN A 126 -16.93 -4.23 27.03
C ASN A 126 -16.51 -5.71 27.19
N PRO A 127 -15.24 -5.99 27.46
CA PRO A 127 -14.80 -7.36 27.69
C PRO A 127 -15.48 -7.93 28.94
N GLN A 128 -15.89 -9.21 28.90
CA GLN A 128 -16.44 -9.87 30.07
C GLN A 128 -15.35 -10.09 31.12
N GLY A 129 -15.57 -9.51 32.31
CA GLY A 129 -14.69 -9.61 33.47
C GLY A 129 -14.20 -11.03 33.75
N PHE A 130 -12.88 -11.24 33.76
CA PHE A 130 -12.24 -12.41 34.38
C PHE A 130 -11.26 -11.95 35.46
N GLN A 131 -11.00 -12.79 36.45
CA GLN A 131 -10.12 -12.44 37.56
C GLN A 131 -8.67 -12.32 37.06
N VAL A 132 -8.03 -11.18 37.35
CA VAL A 132 -6.63 -10.90 36.98
C VAL A 132 -5.84 -10.65 38.25
N GLU A 133 -4.69 -11.31 38.41
CA GLU A 133 -3.75 -11.01 39.50
C GLU A 133 -3.27 -9.55 39.38
N GLY A 134 -3.40 -8.75 40.44
CA GLY A 134 -2.93 -7.35 40.46
C GLY A 134 -3.98 -6.27 40.16
N GLY A 135 -5.27 -6.63 39.99
CA GLY A 135 -6.37 -5.71 40.33
C GLY A 135 -6.89 -4.75 39.25
N ARG A 136 -6.38 -4.75 38.01
CA ARG A 136 -7.00 -3.98 36.91
C ARG A 136 -7.38 -4.88 35.75
N PHE A 137 -8.68 -5.06 35.52
CA PHE A 137 -9.21 -5.91 34.46
C PHE A 137 -9.10 -5.24 33.08
N CYS A 138 -9.53 -3.98 32.95
CA CYS A 138 -9.60 -3.27 31.67
C CYS A 138 -8.25 -2.63 31.28
N ILE A 139 -7.85 -2.79 30.02
CA ILE A 139 -6.69 -2.14 29.40
C ILE A 139 -7.20 -1.11 28.40
N ILE A 140 -6.64 0.10 28.44
CA ILE A 140 -6.84 1.12 27.41
C ILE A 140 -5.56 1.20 26.59
N LEU A 141 -5.66 0.94 25.29
CA LEU A 141 -4.54 1.12 24.36
C LEU A 141 -4.40 2.62 24.07
N VAL A 142 -3.27 3.20 24.45
CA VAL A 142 -2.90 4.57 24.07
C VAL A 142 -1.90 4.46 22.93
N THR A 143 -2.31 4.84 21.72
CA THR A 143 -1.43 4.93 20.55
C THR A 143 -1.08 6.38 20.27
N HIS A 144 0.18 6.61 19.91
CA HIS A 144 0.64 7.90 19.40
C HIS A 144 1.00 7.71 17.93
N ASP A 145 0.30 8.41 17.04
CA ASP A 145 0.52 8.39 15.59
C ASP A 145 1.84 9.10 15.20
N GLU A 146 2.28 10.04 16.05
CA GLU A 146 3.55 10.72 15.91
C GLU A 146 4.26 10.76 17.28
N SER A 147 5.42 10.11 17.37
CA SER A 147 6.33 10.26 18.52
C SER A 147 7.63 10.87 18.02
N THR A 148 7.90 12.11 18.45
CA THR A 148 9.17 12.78 18.19
C THR A 148 10.11 12.47 19.35
N PHE A 149 10.96 11.45 19.18
CA PHE A 149 12.04 11.18 20.12
C PHE A 149 13.19 12.17 19.86
N TYR A 150 13.38 13.13 20.75
CA TYR A 150 14.59 13.96 20.75
C TYR A 150 15.75 13.17 21.34
N ALA A 151 16.95 13.37 20.79
CA ALA A 151 18.16 12.59 21.09
C ALA A 151 18.74 12.74 22.53
N ASN A 152 17.94 13.19 23.51
CA ASN A 152 18.33 13.40 24.91
C ASN A 152 17.34 12.80 25.93
N ASP A 153 16.45 11.89 25.53
CA ASP A 153 15.63 11.10 26.46
C ASP A 153 16.17 9.66 26.59
#